data_AF-A0A0H5D856-F1
#
_entry.id   AF-A0A0H5D856-F1
#
_cell.length_a   1.000
_cell.length_b   1.000
_cell.length_c   1.000
_cell.angle_alpha   90.00
_cell.angle_beta   90.00
_cell.angle_gamma   90.00
#
_symmetry.space_group_name_H-M   'P 1'
#
loop_
_entity.id
_entity.type
_entity.pdbx_description
1 polymer ?
#
loop_
_entity_poly.entity_id
_entity_poly.type
_entity_poly.pdbx_seq_one_letter_code
_entity_poly.pdbx_strand_id
1 'polypeptide(L)'
;MNVPTIQTFDCGDCPIRHRAVCARCDSDELEALDAIKYYRTYDAGQSITWSGDRMDFVGSVVSGIATLTQTMEDGRTQMVGLLLPSDFVGRPGRDTAAYNVVATSTVVMCCFRRKPFEDLMSRTPHIAHRLLEMTLDELDAAREWMLVLGRKTAREKIASLLSILARRDASLRPEKDSNRRVFDLPLTREAMADYLGLTLETVSRQVSALRKDGVIELEGKRHVTVPDMGRLMEEAGDDSDGGGFL
;
A
#
# COMPACT_ATOMS: atom_id res chain seq x y z
N MET A 1 -12.36 -20.00 -15.05
CA MET A 1 -10.97 -19.56 -14.83
C MET A 1 -10.63 -18.58 -15.94
N ASN A 2 -10.84 -17.28 -15.70
CA ASN A 2 -10.28 -16.24 -16.56
C ASN A 2 -8.93 -15.87 -15.95
N VAL A 3 -7.85 -16.17 -16.66
CA VAL A 3 -6.53 -15.59 -16.35
C VAL A 3 -6.66 -14.08 -16.58
N PRO A 4 -6.46 -13.21 -15.58
CA PRO A 4 -6.50 -11.78 -15.80
C PRO A 4 -5.41 -11.44 -16.83
N THR A 5 -5.83 -10.89 -17.97
CA THR A 5 -4.92 -10.41 -19.01
C THR A 5 -4.00 -9.37 -18.39
N ILE A 6 -2.68 -9.59 -18.46
CA ILE A 6 -1.69 -8.63 -17.96
C ILE A 6 -1.88 -7.36 -18.79
N GLN A 7 -2.49 -6.32 -18.20
CA GLN A 7 -2.50 -5.01 -18.81
C GLN A 7 -1.08 -4.45 -18.70
N THR A 8 -0.32 -4.62 -19.77
CA THR A 8 0.98 -3.97 -19.93
C THR A 8 0.73 -2.52 -20.34
N PHE A 9 1.20 -1.58 -19.53
CA PHE A 9 1.12 -0.16 -19.84
C PHE A 9 2.51 0.31 -20.25
N ASP A 10 2.59 1.17 -21.26
CA ASP A 10 3.78 1.97 -21.46
C ASP A 10 3.96 2.91 -20.26
N CYS A 11 5.20 3.27 -19.94
CA CYS A 11 5.46 4.09 -18.75
C CYS A 11 4.70 5.44 -18.77
N GLY A 12 4.41 5.98 -19.96
CA GLY A 12 3.63 7.21 -20.14
C GLY A 12 2.16 7.09 -19.72
N ASP A 13 1.53 5.94 -19.97
CA ASP A 13 0.10 5.68 -19.70
C ASP A 13 -0.12 4.88 -18.40
N CYS A 14 0.94 4.70 -17.62
CA CYS A 14 0.90 3.89 -16.41
C CYS A 14 -0.01 4.54 -15.34
N PRO A 15 -1.01 3.82 -14.79
CA PRO A 15 -2.01 4.39 -13.88
C PRO A 15 -1.41 4.87 -12.54
N ILE A 16 -0.26 4.33 -12.15
CA ILE A 16 0.45 4.71 -10.92
C ILE A 16 1.54 5.77 -11.16
N ARG A 17 1.75 6.22 -12.40
CA ARG A 17 2.91 7.05 -12.79
C ARG A 17 3.09 8.26 -11.87
N HIS A 18 2.00 8.97 -11.57
CA HIS A 18 2.04 10.21 -10.79
C HIS A 18 2.49 10.04 -9.33
N ARG A 19 2.54 8.81 -8.81
CA ARG A 19 2.95 8.51 -7.43
C ARG A 19 4.13 7.56 -7.32
N ALA A 20 4.38 6.75 -8.35
CA ALA A 20 5.44 5.75 -8.37
C ALA A 20 6.84 6.39 -8.46
N VAL A 21 7.86 5.52 -8.49
CA VAL A 21 9.27 5.94 -8.59
C VAL A 21 9.58 6.77 -9.84
N CYS A 22 8.79 6.61 -10.91
CA CYS A 22 8.93 7.33 -12.17
C CYS A 22 8.15 8.66 -12.26
N ALA A 23 7.53 9.11 -11.16
CA ALA A 23 6.65 10.29 -11.16
C ALA A 23 7.32 11.60 -11.58
N ARG A 24 8.64 11.70 -11.36
CA ARG A 24 9.45 12.87 -11.68
C ARG A 24 10.30 12.70 -12.94
N CYS A 25 10.12 11.58 -13.65
CA CYS A 25 10.93 11.30 -14.83
C CYS A 25 10.49 12.10 -16.05
N ASP A 26 11.49 12.62 -16.76
CA ASP A 26 11.35 13.19 -18.10
C ASP A 26 11.18 12.08 -19.15
N SER A 27 10.88 12.45 -20.40
CA SER A 27 10.48 11.48 -21.43
C SER A 27 11.58 10.48 -21.77
N ASP A 28 12.83 10.93 -21.87
CA ASP A 28 14.00 10.10 -22.11
C ASP A 28 14.31 9.15 -20.93
N GLU A 29 14.13 9.63 -19.70
CA GLU A 29 14.26 8.81 -18.50
C GLU A 29 13.17 7.73 -18.42
N LEU A 30 11.95 8.04 -18.85
CA LEU A 30 10.85 7.07 -18.94
C LEU A 30 11.11 6.00 -20.00
N GLU A 31 11.66 6.37 -21.16
CA GLU A 31 12.09 5.41 -22.19
C GLU A 31 13.19 4.49 -21.66
N ALA A 32 14.16 5.02 -20.91
CA ALA A 32 15.21 4.23 -20.29
C ALA A 32 14.66 3.24 -19.24
N LEU A 33 13.69 3.67 -18.43
CA LEU A 33 12.98 2.79 -17.49
C LEU A 33 12.17 1.71 -18.22
N ASP A 34 11.45 2.09 -19.28
CA ASP A 34 10.64 1.18 -20.08
C ASP A 34 11.48 0.05 -20.70
N ALA A 35 12.68 0.38 -21.19
CA ALA A 35 13.62 -0.58 -21.76
C ALA A 35 14.13 -1.65 -20.77
N ILE A 36 14.11 -1.36 -19.46
CA ILE A 36 14.55 -2.29 -18.40
C ILE A 36 13.39 -2.84 -17.56
N LYS A 37 12.16 -2.44 -17.88
CA LYS A 37 10.92 -2.85 -17.22
C LYS A 37 10.50 -4.26 -17.64
N TYR A 38 9.85 -4.96 -16.72
CA TYR A 38 9.01 -6.10 -17.04
C TYR A 38 7.85 -6.17 -16.05
N TYR A 39 6.72 -6.74 -16.47
CA TYR A 39 5.59 -6.97 -15.58
C TYR A 39 5.64 -8.37 -14.99
N ARG A 40 5.23 -8.50 -13.73
CA ARG A 40 5.03 -9.80 -13.07
C ARG A 40 3.73 -9.79 -12.30
N THR A 41 2.96 -10.87 -12.45
CA THR A 41 1.70 -11.06 -11.73
C THR A 41 1.87 -12.14 -10.67
N TYR A 42 1.23 -11.91 -9.52
CA TYR A 42 1.20 -12.83 -8.40
C TYR A 42 -0.26 -13.04 -7.99
N ASP A 43 -0.68 -14.29 -7.87
CA ASP A 43 -2.02 -14.62 -7.40
C ASP A 43 -2.17 -14.38 -5.89
N ALA A 44 -3.41 -14.20 -5.43
CA ALA A 44 -3.67 -14.08 -4.00
C ALA A 44 -3.13 -15.30 -3.23
N GLY A 45 -2.37 -15.04 -2.16
CA GLY A 45 -1.65 -16.02 -1.36
C GLY A 45 -0.23 -16.33 -1.85
N GLN A 46 0.17 -15.86 -3.03
CA GLN A 46 1.51 -16.12 -3.56
C GLN A 46 2.55 -15.18 -2.92
N SER A 47 3.69 -15.76 -2.53
CA SER A 47 4.84 -14.99 -2.07
C SER A 47 5.54 -14.27 -3.23
N ILE A 48 5.73 -12.97 -3.06
CA ILE A 48 6.49 -12.08 -3.94
C ILE A 48 7.98 -12.18 -3.62
N THR A 49 8.33 -12.12 -2.32
CA THR A 49 9.69 -12.30 -1.78
C THR A 49 9.62 -12.96 -0.41
N TRP A 50 10.66 -13.71 -0.04
CA TRP A 50 10.88 -14.13 1.35
C TRP A 50 11.99 -13.30 2.00
N SER A 51 11.91 -13.10 3.31
CA SER A 51 12.98 -12.45 4.07
C SER A 51 14.29 -13.22 3.89
N GLY A 52 15.36 -12.49 3.56
CA GLY A 52 16.66 -13.05 3.24
C GLY A 52 16.85 -13.48 1.79
N ASP A 53 15.80 -13.54 0.97
CA ASP A 53 15.93 -13.82 -0.46
C ASP A 53 16.81 -12.77 -1.13
N ARG A 54 17.59 -13.23 -2.11
CA ARG A 54 18.33 -12.32 -2.99
C ARG A 54 17.34 -11.52 -3.86
N MET A 55 17.47 -10.20 -3.82
CA MET A 55 16.67 -9.27 -4.60
C MET A 55 17.37 -8.97 -5.93
N ASP A 56 16.97 -9.68 -6.99
CA ASP A 56 17.44 -9.42 -8.35
C ASP A 56 16.60 -8.36 -9.09
N PHE A 57 15.56 -7.84 -8.44
CA PHE A 57 14.69 -6.80 -8.97
C PHE A 57 14.32 -5.76 -7.91
N VAL A 58 13.87 -4.62 -8.40
CA VAL A 58 13.08 -3.64 -7.64
C VAL A 58 11.78 -3.39 -8.41
N GLY A 59 10.74 -2.83 -7.80
CA GLY A 59 9.53 -2.55 -8.55
C GLY A 59 8.46 -1.84 -7.77
N SER A 60 7.40 -1.43 -8.47
CA SER A 60 6.22 -0.83 -7.87
C SER A 60 5.00 -1.71 -8.06
N VAL A 61 4.12 -1.74 -7.06
CA VAL A 61 2.79 -2.36 -7.20
C VAL A 61 1.95 -1.49 -8.12
N VAL A 62 1.44 -2.08 -9.20
CA VAL A 62 0.60 -1.38 -10.20
C VAL A 62 -0.87 -1.55 -9.88
N SER A 63 -1.25 -2.77 -9.49
CA SER A 63 -2.59 -3.09 -9.03
C SER A 63 -2.54 -4.24 -8.03
N GLY A 64 -3.62 -4.38 -7.26
CA GLY A 64 -3.65 -5.35 -6.17
C GLY A 64 -2.85 -4.90 -4.96
N ILE A 65 -2.80 -5.76 -3.96
CA ILE A 65 -2.37 -5.42 -2.61
C ILE A 65 -1.56 -6.58 -2.04
N ALA A 66 -0.44 -6.27 -1.39
CA ALA A 66 0.40 -7.25 -0.71
C ALA A 66 0.66 -6.83 0.75
N THR A 67 1.03 -7.79 1.58
CA THR A 67 1.41 -7.55 2.98
C THR A 67 2.91 -7.68 3.13
N LEU A 68 3.49 -6.90 4.04
CA LEU A 68 4.84 -7.12 4.55
C LEU A 68 4.71 -7.83 5.89
N THR A 69 5.33 -9.00 6.02
CA THR A 69 5.38 -9.73 7.28
C THR A 69 6.82 -10.04 7.69
N GLN A 70 7.04 -10.04 9.00
CA GLN A 70 8.29 -10.46 9.60
C GLN A 70 8.05 -11.72 10.43
N THR A 71 8.88 -12.73 10.22
CA THR A 71 8.89 -13.95 11.03
C THR A 71 9.86 -13.75 12.20
N MET A 72 9.39 -14.00 13.41
CA MET A 72 10.16 -13.99 14.65
C MET A 72 10.90 -15.32 14.85
N GLU A 73 11.91 -15.34 15.73
CA GLU A 73 12.70 -16.54 16.02
C GLU A 73 11.86 -17.71 16.56
N ASP A 74 10.75 -17.41 17.24
CA ASP A 74 9.81 -18.41 17.77
C ASP A 74 8.77 -18.90 16.74
N GLY A 75 8.91 -18.47 15.48
CA GLY A 75 8.03 -18.86 14.38
C GLY A 75 6.75 -18.05 14.26
N ARG A 76 6.47 -17.11 15.17
CA ARG A 76 5.34 -16.18 15.01
C ARG A 76 5.61 -15.23 13.85
N THR A 77 4.56 -14.86 13.13
CA THR A 77 4.60 -13.84 12.08
C THR A 77 3.86 -12.61 12.54
N GLN A 78 4.41 -11.43 12.25
CA GLN A 78 3.74 -10.15 12.45
C GLN A 78 3.64 -9.43 11.11
N MET A 79 2.43 -8.98 10.76
CA MET A 79 2.26 -8.02 9.68
C MET A 79 2.76 -6.65 10.12
N VAL A 80 3.72 -6.09 9.36
CA VAL A 80 4.37 -4.81 9.67
C VAL A 80 3.99 -3.71 8.68
N GLY A 81 3.35 -4.05 7.57
CA GLY A 81 2.92 -3.07 6.57
C GLY A 81 2.06 -3.67 5.46
N LEU A 82 1.54 -2.77 4.62
CA LEU A 82 0.77 -3.08 3.42
C LEU A 82 1.43 -2.38 2.23
N LEU A 83 1.51 -3.09 1.11
CA LEU A 83 1.86 -2.53 -0.19
C LEU A 83 0.58 -2.34 -0.99
N LEU A 84 0.32 -1.09 -1.35
CA LEU A 84 -0.79 -0.64 -2.18
C LEU A 84 -0.23 -0.12 -3.51
N PRO A 85 -1.09 0.17 -4.51
CA PRO A 85 -0.61 0.67 -5.78
C PRO A 85 0.25 1.93 -5.63
N SER A 86 1.34 1.99 -6.38
CA SER A 86 2.45 2.96 -6.32
C SER A 86 3.52 2.71 -5.26
N ASP A 87 3.29 1.82 -4.29
CA ASP A 87 4.31 1.50 -3.29
C ASP A 87 5.48 0.75 -3.95
N PHE A 88 6.69 1.05 -3.47
CA PHE A 88 7.94 0.53 -4.00
C PHE A 88 8.44 -0.67 -3.18
N VAL A 89 8.97 -1.66 -3.87
CA VAL A 89 9.52 -2.90 -3.32
C VAL A 89 10.97 -3.04 -3.74
N GLY A 90 11.82 -3.30 -2.75
CA GLY A 90 13.26 -3.41 -2.93
C GLY A 90 13.98 -2.18 -2.38
N ARG A 91 15.30 -2.31 -2.21
CA ARG A 91 16.15 -1.26 -1.66
C ARG A 91 17.46 -1.20 -2.46
N PRO A 92 17.64 -0.22 -3.35
CA PRO A 92 18.90 -0.03 -4.05
C PRO A 92 20.09 -0.03 -3.09
N GLY A 93 21.13 -0.79 -3.41
CA GLY A 93 22.30 -0.99 -2.55
C GLY A 93 22.14 -2.04 -1.43
N ARG A 94 20.99 -2.71 -1.33
CA ARG A 94 20.80 -3.89 -0.47
C ARG A 94 20.34 -5.08 -1.29
N ASP A 95 21.14 -6.14 -1.28
CA ASP A 95 20.94 -7.32 -2.13
C ASP A 95 19.92 -8.32 -1.59
N THR A 96 19.39 -8.12 -0.39
CA THR A 96 18.46 -9.05 0.27
C THR A 96 17.14 -8.39 0.67
N ALA A 97 16.05 -9.15 0.58
CA ALA A 97 14.74 -8.74 1.06
C ALA A 97 14.71 -8.70 2.58
N ALA A 98 14.17 -7.63 3.16
CA ALA A 98 14.07 -7.47 4.61
C ALA A 98 12.82 -8.17 5.21
N TYR A 99 11.80 -8.37 4.38
CA TYR A 99 10.48 -8.84 4.80
C TYR A 99 9.99 -9.92 3.84
N ASN A 100 9.09 -10.76 4.34
CA ASN A 100 8.25 -11.57 3.47
C ASN A 100 7.20 -10.65 2.85
N VAL A 101 7.00 -10.74 1.55
CA VAL A 101 5.97 -10.01 0.83
C VAL A 101 5.00 -11.02 0.23
N VAL A 102 3.73 -10.95 0.60
CA VAL A 102 2.71 -11.91 0.14
C VAL A 102 1.53 -11.18 -0.46
N ALA A 103 1.11 -11.58 -1.66
CA ALA A 103 -0.04 -11.02 -2.33
C ALA A 103 -1.34 -11.37 -1.58
N THR A 104 -2.16 -10.38 -1.24
CA THR A 104 -3.48 -10.58 -0.59
C THR A 104 -4.65 -10.63 -1.59
N SER A 105 -4.39 -10.06 -2.77
CA SER A 105 -5.22 -10.09 -3.97
C SER A 105 -4.31 -10.41 -5.15
N THR A 106 -4.85 -10.54 -6.36
CA THR A 106 -3.99 -10.61 -7.55
C THR A 106 -3.20 -9.31 -7.68
N VAL A 107 -1.88 -9.40 -7.54
CA VAL A 107 -0.95 -8.27 -7.61
C VAL A 107 -0.28 -8.24 -8.97
N VAL A 108 -0.29 -7.08 -9.61
CA VAL A 108 0.55 -6.80 -10.80
C VAL A 108 1.65 -5.86 -10.36
N MET A 109 2.90 -6.25 -10.59
CA MET A 109 4.07 -5.42 -10.33
C MET A 109 4.71 -4.96 -11.63
N CYS A 110 5.11 -3.69 -11.65
CA CYS A 110 6.08 -3.15 -12.61
C CYS A 110 7.46 -3.33 -11.99
N CYS A 111 8.23 -4.28 -12.51
CA CYS A 111 9.55 -4.63 -12.01
C CYS A 111 10.64 -4.08 -12.94
N PHE A 112 11.79 -3.78 -12.36
CA PHE A 112 13.02 -3.43 -13.05
C PHE A 112 14.12 -4.36 -12.60
N ARG A 113 14.97 -4.80 -13.53
CA ARG A 113 16.18 -5.56 -13.16
C ARG A 113 17.05 -4.67 -12.27
N ARG A 114 17.51 -5.21 -11.13
CA ARG A 114 18.19 -4.40 -10.11
C ARG A 114 19.40 -3.64 -10.64
N LYS A 115 20.37 -4.33 -11.24
CA LYS A 115 21.62 -3.70 -11.70
C LYS A 115 21.37 -2.57 -12.71
N PRO A 116 20.62 -2.77 -13.81
CA PRO A 116 20.28 -1.67 -14.71
C PRO A 116 19.55 -0.51 -14.03
N PHE A 117 18.67 -0.80 -13.07
CA PHE A 117 17.97 0.24 -12.32
C PHE A 117 18.91 1.05 -11.42
N GLU A 118 19.83 0.39 -10.71
CA GLU A 118 20.85 1.05 -9.88
C GLU A 118 21.80 1.91 -10.74
N ASP A 119 22.21 1.40 -11.92
CA ASP A 119 23.01 2.16 -12.89
C ASP A 119 22.25 3.40 -13.39
N LEU A 120 20.96 3.25 -13.73
CA LEU A 120 20.12 4.36 -14.17
C LEU A 120 19.94 5.41 -13.06
N MET A 121 19.66 4.96 -11.84
CA MET A 121 19.52 5.82 -10.65
C MET A 121 20.77 6.66 -10.41
N SER A 122 21.97 6.10 -10.65
CA SER A 122 23.24 6.85 -10.50
C SER A 122 23.41 8.01 -11.49
N ARG A 123 22.68 7.98 -12.62
CA ARG A 123 22.75 8.98 -13.70
C ARG A 123 21.52 9.87 -13.77
N THR A 124 20.47 9.53 -13.02
CA THR A 124 19.13 10.12 -13.12
C THR A 124 18.70 10.66 -11.75
N PRO A 125 19.07 11.90 -11.38
CA PRO A 125 18.78 12.46 -10.07
C PRO A 125 17.30 12.47 -9.70
N HIS A 126 16.40 12.59 -10.69
CA HIS A 126 14.96 12.57 -10.47
C HIS A 126 14.47 11.26 -9.84
N ILE A 127 15.02 10.11 -10.24
CA ILE A 127 14.70 8.79 -9.65
C ILE A 127 15.18 8.73 -8.20
N ALA A 128 16.43 9.15 -7.95
CA ALA A 128 17.02 9.11 -6.61
C ALA A 128 16.27 10.04 -5.64
N HIS A 129 15.95 11.26 -6.07
CA HIS A 129 15.14 12.21 -5.29
C HIS A 129 13.74 11.65 -5.02
N ARG A 130 13.09 11.05 -6.02
CA ARG A 130 11.76 10.48 -5.83
C ARG A 130 11.79 9.30 -4.84
N LEU A 131 12.80 8.43 -4.90
CA LEU A 131 12.97 7.36 -3.92
C LEU A 131 13.19 7.91 -2.50
N LEU A 132 13.94 9.01 -2.37
CA LEU A 132 14.12 9.67 -1.07
C LEU A 132 12.79 10.21 -0.52
N GLU A 133 12.02 10.93 -1.33
CA GLU A 133 10.67 11.40 -0.96
C GLU A 133 9.80 10.23 -0.49
N MET A 134 9.69 9.17 -1.30
CA MET A 134 8.89 7.98 -0.96
C MET A 134 9.35 7.32 0.34
N THR A 135 10.67 7.27 0.59
CA THR A 135 11.24 6.69 1.82
C THR A 135 10.90 7.55 3.05
N LEU A 136 10.92 8.88 2.91
CA LEU A 136 10.55 9.79 3.99
C LEU A 136 9.05 9.70 4.29
N ASP A 137 8.21 9.65 3.25
CA ASP A 137 6.76 9.45 3.38
C ASP A 137 6.45 8.12 4.09
N GLU A 138 7.14 7.03 3.72
CA GLU A 138 6.99 5.73 4.38
C GLU A 138 7.46 5.74 5.84
N LEU A 139 8.53 6.47 6.15
CA LEU A 139 9.03 6.62 7.51
C LEU A 139 8.04 7.39 8.39
N ASP A 140 7.44 8.45 7.87
CA ASP A 140 6.43 9.23 8.61
C ASP A 140 5.14 8.43 8.80
N ALA A 141 4.70 7.71 7.77
CA ALA A 141 3.57 6.77 7.89
C ALA A 141 3.85 5.67 8.92
N ALA A 142 5.06 5.11 8.98
CA ALA A 142 5.44 4.13 9.99
C ALA A 142 5.41 4.71 11.41
N ARG A 143 5.83 5.97 11.59
CA ARG A 143 5.76 6.67 12.89
C ARG A 143 4.34 6.93 13.34
N GLU A 144 3.48 7.36 12.42
CA GLU A 144 2.05 7.52 12.69
C GLU A 144 1.41 6.18 13.07
N TRP A 145 1.74 5.10 12.34
CA TRP A 145 1.23 3.78 12.63
C TRP A 145 1.63 3.27 14.02
N MET A 146 2.84 3.61 14.50
CA MET A 146 3.24 3.32 15.88
C MET A 146 2.32 3.98 16.91
N LEU A 147 1.87 5.21 16.68
CA LEU A 147 0.90 5.91 17.56
C LEU A 147 -0.47 5.24 17.51
N VAL A 148 -0.95 4.89 16.31
CA VAL A 148 -2.20 4.14 16.12
C VAL A 148 -2.16 2.85 16.92
N LEU A 149 -1.11 2.06 16.79
CA LEU A 149 -0.99 0.77 17.48
C LEU A 149 -0.83 0.91 18.99
N GLY A 150 -0.11 1.94 19.45
CA GLY A 150 0.28 2.10 20.86
C GLY A 150 -0.70 2.87 21.74
N ARG A 151 -1.57 3.72 21.18
CA ARG A 151 -2.44 4.62 21.97
C ARG A 151 -3.90 4.65 21.54
N LYS A 152 -4.22 4.40 20.27
CA LYS A 152 -5.60 4.47 19.79
C LYS A 152 -6.45 3.29 20.29
N THR A 153 -7.72 3.54 20.56
CA THR A 153 -8.70 2.51 20.92
C THR A 153 -8.96 1.56 19.75
N ALA A 154 -9.59 0.41 20.01
CA ALA A 154 -9.90 -0.55 18.94
C ALA A 154 -10.80 0.04 17.83
N ARG A 155 -11.67 0.99 18.17
CA ARG A 155 -12.52 1.69 17.20
C ARG A 155 -11.69 2.65 16.36
N GLU A 156 -10.90 3.50 17.02
CA GLU A 156 -10.00 4.46 16.37
C GLU A 156 -8.98 3.80 15.45
N LYS A 157 -8.42 2.65 15.85
CA LYS A 157 -7.52 1.84 15.02
C LYS A 157 -8.16 1.42 13.69
N ILE A 158 -9.42 0.96 13.74
CA ILE A 158 -10.14 0.54 12.54
C ILE A 158 -10.53 1.75 11.69
N ALA A 159 -11.00 2.83 12.30
CA ALA A 159 -11.30 4.07 11.58
C ALA A 159 -10.05 4.62 10.89
N SER A 160 -8.88 4.62 11.56
CA SER A 160 -7.58 5.01 11.00
C SER A 160 -7.18 4.14 9.80
N LEU A 161 -7.36 2.82 9.90
CA LEU A 161 -7.08 1.92 8.78
C LEU A 161 -7.97 2.24 7.56
N LEU A 162 -9.28 2.42 7.80
CA LEU A 162 -10.24 2.73 6.74
C LEU A 162 -9.96 4.09 6.10
N SER A 163 -9.56 5.10 6.88
CA SER A 163 -9.25 6.44 6.36
C SER A 163 -8.00 6.41 5.47
N ILE A 164 -6.95 5.69 5.85
CA ILE A 164 -5.74 5.50 5.04
C ILE A 164 -6.06 4.80 3.71
N LEU A 165 -6.86 3.73 3.76
CA LEU A 165 -7.26 3.00 2.55
C LEU A 165 -8.11 3.87 1.61
N ALA A 166 -9.07 4.63 2.16
CA ALA A 166 -9.91 5.55 1.40
C ALA A 166 -9.08 6.66 0.73
N ARG A 167 -8.12 7.26 1.45
CA ARG A 167 -7.23 8.30 0.91
C ARG A 167 -6.34 7.78 -0.23
N ARG A 168 -5.78 6.59 -0.06
CA ARG A 168 -4.94 5.98 -1.09
C ARG A 168 -5.74 5.60 -2.33
N ASP A 169 -6.95 5.04 -2.18
CA ASP A 169 -7.82 4.75 -3.34
C ASP A 169 -8.23 6.02 -4.09
N ALA A 170 -8.65 7.07 -3.36
CA ALA A 170 -9.04 8.37 -3.95
C ALA A 170 -7.92 9.02 -4.77
N SER A 171 -6.66 8.77 -4.41
CA SER A 171 -5.53 9.32 -5.15
C SER A 171 -5.25 8.62 -6.48
N LEU A 172 -5.69 7.37 -6.62
CA LEU A 172 -5.61 6.61 -7.87
C LEU A 172 -6.81 6.92 -8.77
N ARG A 173 -7.96 7.27 -8.15
CA ARG A 173 -9.22 7.61 -8.80
C ARG A 173 -9.73 8.93 -8.24
N PRO A 174 -9.22 10.07 -8.72
CA PRO A 174 -9.69 11.37 -8.26
C PRO A 174 -11.17 11.56 -8.63
N GLU A 175 -12.06 11.30 -7.68
CA GLU A 175 -13.49 11.59 -7.81
C GLU A 175 -13.77 13.08 -7.54
N LYS A 176 -14.82 13.61 -8.18
CA LYS A 176 -15.21 15.02 -8.08
C LYS A 176 -15.73 15.41 -6.69
N ASP A 177 -16.26 14.45 -5.93
CA ASP A 177 -16.70 14.66 -4.55
C ASP A 177 -15.57 14.23 -3.62
N SER A 178 -15.04 15.17 -2.84
CA SER A 178 -13.92 14.88 -1.94
C SER A 178 -14.35 14.17 -0.65
N ASN A 179 -15.64 14.25 -0.27
CA ASN A 179 -16.10 13.86 1.06
C ASN A 179 -16.66 12.45 1.12
N ARG A 180 -17.34 11.98 0.06
CA ARG A 180 -17.78 10.59 -0.06
C ARG A 180 -16.72 9.74 -0.74
N ARG A 181 -16.45 8.55 -0.20
CA ARG A 181 -15.48 7.59 -0.78
C ARG A 181 -16.05 6.20 -0.86
N VAL A 182 -15.70 5.48 -1.92
CA VAL A 182 -16.10 4.09 -2.14
C VAL A 182 -14.86 3.30 -2.54
N PHE A 183 -14.56 2.23 -1.80
CA PHE A 183 -13.41 1.39 -2.08
C PHE A 183 -13.64 -0.05 -1.61
N ASP A 184 -12.87 -0.98 -2.17
CA ASP A 184 -12.86 -2.36 -1.70
C ASP A 184 -11.79 -2.57 -0.64
N LEU A 185 -12.20 -3.07 0.52
CA LEU A 185 -11.33 -3.46 1.62
C LEU A 185 -10.44 -4.64 1.17
N PRO A 186 -9.13 -4.46 1.14
CA PRO A 186 -8.22 -5.46 0.61
C PRO A 186 -7.86 -6.55 1.61
N LEU A 187 -8.20 -6.32 2.88
CA LEU A 187 -7.92 -7.20 3.98
C LEU A 187 -9.16 -7.96 4.40
N THR A 188 -8.97 -9.23 4.77
CA THR A 188 -9.98 -9.95 5.55
C THR A 188 -10.02 -9.42 6.97
N ARG A 189 -11.04 -9.79 7.73
CA ARG A 189 -11.14 -9.39 9.15
C ARG A 189 -9.99 -9.98 9.98
N GLU A 190 -9.53 -11.17 9.61
CA GLU A 190 -8.36 -11.83 10.19
C GLU A 190 -7.09 -11.04 9.89
N ALA A 191 -6.88 -10.61 8.64
CA ALA A 191 -5.73 -9.80 8.27
C ALA A 191 -5.75 -8.42 8.94
N MET A 192 -6.93 -7.79 9.09
CA MET A 192 -7.06 -6.57 9.89
C MET A 192 -6.71 -6.80 11.37
N ALA A 193 -7.11 -7.94 11.93
CA ALA A 193 -6.83 -8.28 13.32
C ALA A 193 -5.32 -8.41 13.57
N ASP A 194 -4.63 -9.14 12.69
CA ASP A 194 -3.17 -9.26 12.69
C ASP A 194 -2.47 -7.90 12.52
N TYR A 195 -2.94 -7.09 11.57
CA TYR A 195 -2.33 -5.78 11.28
C TYR A 195 -2.53 -4.73 12.39
N LEU A 196 -3.67 -4.75 13.09
CA LEU A 196 -4.01 -3.77 14.12
C LEU A 196 -3.66 -4.22 15.54
N GLY A 197 -3.17 -5.46 15.70
CA GLY A 197 -2.97 -6.09 17.01
C GLY A 197 -4.28 -6.22 17.79
N LEU A 198 -5.35 -6.62 17.11
CA LEU A 198 -6.69 -6.82 17.68
C LEU A 198 -7.10 -8.30 17.53
N THR A 199 -8.18 -8.71 18.21
CA THR A 199 -8.80 -10.01 17.94
C THR A 199 -9.78 -9.91 16.77
N LEU A 200 -10.01 -11.03 16.06
CA LEU A 200 -10.99 -11.13 14.97
C LEU A 200 -12.40 -10.70 15.43
N GLU A 201 -12.80 -11.08 16.64
CA GLU A 201 -14.09 -10.70 17.21
C GLU A 201 -14.16 -9.19 17.46
N THR A 202 -13.06 -8.59 17.94
CA THR A 202 -12.97 -7.16 18.18
C THR A 202 -13.09 -6.37 16.87
N VAL A 203 -12.38 -6.78 15.82
CA VAL A 203 -12.50 -6.16 14.50
C VAL A 203 -13.93 -6.26 13.99
N SER A 204 -14.52 -7.46 14.04
CA SER A 204 -15.89 -7.70 13.56
C SER A 204 -16.93 -6.86 14.32
N ARG A 205 -16.79 -6.74 15.65
CA ARG A 205 -17.66 -5.92 16.51
C ARG A 205 -17.54 -4.44 16.15
N GLN A 206 -16.34 -3.91 16.04
CA GLN A 206 -16.12 -2.49 15.82
C GLN A 206 -16.53 -2.04 14.40
N VAL A 207 -16.29 -2.88 13.39
CA VAL A 207 -16.80 -2.65 12.03
C VAL A 207 -18.33 -2.60 12.03
N SER A 208 -18.97 -3.53 12.75
CA SER A 208 -20.43 -3.56 12.86
C SER A 208 -20.97 -2.32 13.58
N ALA A 209 -20.24 -1.82 14.58
CA ALA A 209 -20.57 -0.58 15.29
C ALA A 209 -20.44 0.64 14.36
N LEU A 210 -19.33 0.81 13.65
CA LEU A 210 -19.15 1.88 12.66
C LEU A 210 -20.26 1.88 11.60
N ARG A 211 -20.67 0.69 11.15
CA ARG A 211 -21.81 0.54 10.24
C ARG A 211 -23.13 0.97 10.87
N LYS A 212 -23.42 0.50 12.08
CA LYS A 212 -24.65 0.84 12.81
C LYS A 212 -24.76 2.35 13.06
N ASP A 213 -23.64 2.99 13.32
CA ASP A 213 -23.56 4.43 13.57
C ASP A 213 -23.61 5.25 12.26
N GLY A 214 -23.57 4.60 11.09
CA GLY A 214 -23.57 5.25 9.78
C GLY A 214 -22.26 5.96 9.43
N VAL A 215 -21.16 5.60 10.08
CA VAL A 215 -19.81 6.10 9.73
C VAL A 215 -19.34 5.44 8.43
N ILE A 216 -19.72 4.17 8.23
CA ILE A 216 -19.47 3.42 7.01
C ILE A 216 -20.72 2.67 6.57
N GLU A 217 -20.81 2.37 5.28
CA GLU A 217 -21.76 1.41 4.72
C GLU A 217 -20.99 0.22 4.16
N LEU A 218 -21.57 -0.96 4.25
CA LEU A 218 -20.97 -2.20 3.77
C LEU A 218 -21.91 -2.90 2.80
N GLU A 219 -21.42 -3.12 1.59
CA GLU A 219 -22.07 -3.98 0.60
C GLU A 219 -21.27 -5.30 0.51
N GLY A 220 -21.85 -6.37 1.06
CA GLY A 220 -21.15 -7.64 1.22
C GLY A 220 -20.03 -7.57 2.27
N LYS A 221 -18.87 -8.19 1.98
CA LYS A 221 -17.77 -8.34 2.95
C LYS A 221 -16.65 -7.31 2.79
N ARG A 222 -16.47 -6.78 1.59
CA ARG A 222 -15.29 -5.99 1.21
C ARG A 222 -15.63 -4.63 0.62
N HIS A 223 -16.82 -4.41 0.07
CA HIS A 223 -17.16 -3.10 -0.50
C HIS A 223 -17.55 -2.13 0.63
N VAL A 224 -16.78 -1.05 0.79
CA VAL A 224 -16.96 -0.04 1.84
C VAL A 224 -17.30 1.29 1.18
N THR A 225 -18.40 1.89 1.63
CA THR A 225 -18.67 3.31 1.38
C THR A 225 -18.44 4.09 2.67
N VAL A 226 -17.69 5.18 2.58
CA VAL A 226 -17.53 6.20 3.62
C VAL A 226 -18.36 7.40 3.18
N PRO A 227 -19.53 7.66 3.78
CA PRO A 227 -20.39 8.78 3.39
C PRO A 227 -19.75 10.15 3.66
N ASP A 228 -18.95 10.25 4.71
CA ASP A 228 -18.29 11.46 5.16
C ASP A 228 -16.89 11.14 5.70
N MET A 229 -15.86 11.60 4.98
CA MET A 229 -14.46 11.40 5.36
C MET A 229 -14.07 12.18 6.61
N GLY A 230 -14.64 13.36 6.84
CA GLY A 230 -14.40 14.15 8.06
C GLY A 230 -14.86 13.39 9.30
N ARG A 231 -16.08 12.85 9.25
CA ARG A 231 -16.63 12.01 10.33
C ARG A 231 -15.78 10.76 10.58
N LEU A 232 -15.27 10.12 9.53
CA LEU A 232 -14.38 8.96 9.69
C LEU A 232 -13.05 9.34 10.38
N MET A 233 -12.52 10.53 10.11
CA MET A 233 -11.31 11.04 10.75
C MET A 233 -11.53 11.40 12.22
N GLU A 234 -12.67 12.00 12.56
CA GLU A 234 -13.05 12.22 13.96
C GLU A 234 -13.10 10.89 14.74
N GLU A 235 -13.68 9.85 14.13
CA GLU A 235 -13.72 8.49 14.70
C GLU A 235 -12.34 7.82 14.76
N ALA A 236 -11.38 8.27 13.96
CA ALA A 236 -9.99 7.87 14.05
C ALA A 236 -9.26 8.55 15.22
N GLY A 237 -9.87 9.52 15.90
CA GLY A 237 -9.22 10.32 16.94
C GLY A 237 -8.22 11.32 16.38
N ASP A 238 -8.40 11.70 15.11
CA ASP A 238 -7.63 12.74 14.46
C ASP A 238 -8.30 14.09 14.77
N ASP A 239 -7.97 14.67 15.92
CA ASP A 239 -8.43 16.02 16.28
C ASP A 239 -7.95 17.00 15.20
N SER A 240 -8.85 17.86 14.73
CA SER A 240 -8.66 18.84 13.65
C SER A 240 -7.57 19.91 13.89
N ASP A 241 -6.75 19.79 14.93
CA ASP A 241 -5.86 20.83 15.45
C ASP A 241 -4.34 20.54 15.31
N GLY A 242 -3.90 19.51 14.57
CA GLY A 242 -2.46 19.20 14.54
C GLY A 242 -1.91 18.40 13.37
N GLY A 243 -1.63 19.08 12.27
CA GLY A 243 -0.70 18.61 11.22
C GLY A 243 -1.39 18.01 10.00
N GLY A 244 -1.21 18.68 8.85
CA GLY A 244 -1.79 18.27 7.59
C GLY A 244 -1.40 16.85 7.20
N PHE A 245 -2.41 16.05 6.89
CA PHE A 245 -2.30 14.71 6.32
C PHE A 245 -1.68 14.80 4.92
N LEU A 246 -0.55 14.11 4.72
CA LEU A 246 0.03 13.82 3.40
C LEU A 246 -0.75 12.71 2.69
#